data_AF-A0A6J7W7Z4-F1
#
_entry.id   AF-A0A6J7W7Z4-F1
#
_cell.length_a   1.000
_cell.length_b   1.000
_cell.length_c   1.000
_cell.angle_alpha   90.00
_cell.angle_beta   90.00
_cell.angle_gamma   90.00
#
_symmetry.space_group_name_H-M   'P 1'
#
loop_
_entity.id
_entity.type
_entity.pdbx_description
1 polymer ?
#
loop_
_entity_poly.entity_id
_entity_poly.type
_entity_poly.pdbx_seq_one_letter_code
_entity_poly.pdbx_strand_id
1 'polypeptide(L)'
;MNRINGLDFALTLKNSKANDLTSQMMCADIEIAQGDYEAAFYRLISAVKAFSGDERDKAKAHLLSLFNLVDPSDPRLVKARGQLASALF
;
A
#
# COMPACT_ATOMS: atom_id res chain seq x y z
N MET A 1 -3.76 -28.38 -10.61
CA MET A 1 -3.67 -27.08 -11.29
C MET A 1 -4.52 -26.05 -10.52
N ASN A 2 -4.17 -25.76 -9.26
CA ASN A 2 -5.00 -24.89 -8.39
C ASN A 2 -4.58 -23.43 -8.54
N ARG A 3 -4.99 -22.83 -9.68
CA ARG A 3 -5.08 -21.38 -9.83
C ARG A 3 -6.34 -20.93 -9.11
N ILE A 4 -6.22 -20.61 -7.83
CA ILE A 4 -7.27 -19.94 -7.08
C ILE A 4 -7.35 -18.51 -7.64
N ASN A 5 -8.03 -18.38 -8.78
CA ASN A 5 -8.46 -17.13 -9.37
C ASN A 5 -9.42 -16.47 -8.39
N GLY A 6 -9.09 -15.28 -7.92
CA GLY A 6 -9.99 -14.46 -7.11
C GLY A 6 -9.92 -14.78 -5.62
N LEU A 7 -8.82 -14.40 -4.95
CA LEU A 7 -9.02 -13.78 -3.64
C LEU A 7 -9.97 -12.62 -3.91
N ASP A 8 -11.23 -12.82 -3.54
CA ASP A 8 -12.31 -11.88 -3.75
C ASP A 8 -11.85 -10.50 -3.23
N PHE A 9 -11.51 -9.62 -4.18
CA PHE A 9 -10.88 -8.34 -3.92
C PHE A 9 -11.72 -7.52 -2.94
N ALA A 10 -13.05 -7.67 -3.03
CA ALA A 10 -13.99 -7.03 -2.13
C ALA A 10 -13.96 -7.66 -0.73
N LEU A 11 -13.83 -8.98 -0.60
CA LEU A 11 -13.64 -9.64 0.71
C LEU A 11 -12.33 -9.24 1.38
N THR A 12 -11.22 -9.11 0.64
CA THR A 12 -9.93 -8.68 1.22
C THR A 12 -9.99 -7.23 1.72
N LEU A 13 -10.55 -6.30 0.93
CA LEU A 13 -10.78 -4.92 1.38
C LEU A 13 -11.69 -4.86 2.62
N LYS A 14 -12.79 -5.62 2.61
CA LYS A 14 -13.80 -5.61 3.67
C LYS A 14 -13.35 -6.30 4.96
N ASN A 15 -12.48 -7.31 4.88
CA ASN A 15 -11.93 -8.02 6.03
C ASN A 15 -10.55 -7.51 6.47
N SER A 16 -10.04 -6.46 5.83
CA SER A 16 -8.72 -5.92 6.18
C SER A 16 -8.68 -5.51 7.64
N LYS A 17 -7.80 -6.15 8.41
CA LYS A 17 -7.57 -5.78 9.80
C LYS A 17 -6.57 -4.65 9.82
N ALA A 18 -6.90 -3.54 10.49
CA ALA A 18 -6.04 -2.37 10.57
C ALA A 18 -4.67 -2.68 11.23
N ASN A 19 -4.61 -3.71 12.08
CA ASN A 19 -3.41 -4.18 12.76
C ASN A 19 -2.73 -5.39 12.08
N ASP A 20 -3.09 -5.71 10.83
CA ASP A 20 -2.42 -6.74 10.04
C ASP A 20 -1.79 -6.10 8.80
N LEU A 21 -0.46 -6.00 8.82
CA LEU A 21 0.31 -5.43 7.72
C LEU A 21 0.05 -6.17 6.40
N THR A 22 -0.05 -7.50 6.42
CA THR A 22 -0.23 -8.30 5.20
C THR A 22 -1.56 -7.95 4.54
N SER A 23 -2.62 -7.83 5.34
CA SER A 23 -3.93 -7.38 4.86
C SER A 23 -3.87 -5.98 4.25
N GLN A 24 -3.13 -5.04 4.85
CA GLN A 24 -2.99 -3.68 4.30
C GLN A 24 -2.20 -3.66 2.99
N MET A 25 -1.14 -4.45 2.86
CA MET A 25 -0.36 -4.57 1.63
C MET A 25 -1.20 -5.18 0.49
N MET A 26 -1.95 -6.25 0.77
CA MET A 26 -2.85 -6.84 -0.22
C MET A 26 -3.92 -5.86 -0.69
N CYS A 27 -4.50 -5.06 0.21
CA CYS A 27 -5.46 -4.03 -0.17
C CYS A 27 -4.84 -2.96 -1.07
N ALA A 28 -3.61 -2.53 -0.77
CA ALA A 28 -2.89 -1.58 -1.60
C ALA A 28 -2.64 -2.14 -3.01
N ASP A 29 -2.28 -3.42 -3.13
CA ASP A 29 -2.08 -4.07 -4.43
C ASP A 29 -3.37 -4.14 -5.25
N ILE A 30 -4.50 -4.38 -4.58
CA ILE A 30 -5.84 -4.39 -5.20
C ILE A 30 -6.20 -2.98 -5.70
N GLU A 31 -5.97 -1.96 -4.88
CA GLU A 31 -6.22 -0.56 -5.22
C GLU A 31 -5.39 -0.16 -6.46
N ILE A 32 -4.12 -0.56 -6.53
CA ILE A 32 -3.27 -0.37 -7.73
C ILE A 32 -3.84 -1.12 -8.94
N ALA A 33 -4.24 -2.38 -8.78
CA ALA A 33 -4.81 -3.17 -9.88
C ALA A 33 -6.13 -2.57 -10.41
N GLN A 34 -6.87 -1.83 -9.57
CA GLN A 34 -8.06 -1.07 -9.93
C GLN A 34 -7.75 0.33 -10.49
N GLY A 35 -6.48 0.75 -10.47
CA GLY A 35 -6.03 2.07 -10.92
C GLY A 35 -6.14 3.18 -9.88
N ASP A 36 -6.49 2.85 -8.63
CA ASP A 36 -6.57 3.80 -7.51
C ASP A 36 -5.23 3.89 -6.76
N TYR A 37 -4.26 4.52 -7.42
CA TYR A 37 -2.92 4.74 -6.86
C TYR A 37 -2.95 5.60 -5.59
N GLU A 38 -3.88 6.55 -5.47
CA GLU A 38 -3.94 7.45 -4.32
C GLU A 38 -4.38 6.69 -3.06
N ALA A 39 -5.41 5.83 -3.17
CA ALA A 39 -5.83 4.96 -2.07
C ALA A 39 -4.70 4.02 -1.61
N ALA A 40 -4.03 3.36 -2.57
CA ALA A 40 -2.92 2.45 -2.28
C ALA A 40 -1.77 3.13 -1.53
N PHE A 41 -1.35 4.31 -2.01
CA PHE A 41 -0.29 5.07 -1.37
C PHE A 41 -0.69 5.53 0.04
N TYR A 42 -1.90 6.09 0.18
CA TYR A 42 -2.40 6.54 1.47
C TYR A 42 -2.45 5.40 2.49
N ARG A 43 -2.90 4.21 2.07
CA ARG A 43 -2.99 3.02 2.91
C ARG A 43 -1.61 2.57 3.41
N LEU A 44 -0.63 2.45 2.53
CA LEU A 44 0.71 2.04 2.94
C LEU A 44 1.42 3.11 3.77
N ILE A 45 1.21 4.39 3.50
CA ILE A 45 1.73 5.47 4.35
C ILE A 45 1.10 5.37 5.76
N SER A 46 -0.19 5.08 5.85
CA SER A 46 -0.87 4.86 7.12
C SER A 46 -0.33 3.62 7.85
N ALA A 47 -0.03 2.53 7.12
CA ALA A 47 0.63 1.36 7.67
C ALA A 47 2.04 1.69 8.21
N VAL A 48 2.83 2.47 7.47
CA VAL A 48 4.15 2.96 7.94
C VAL A 48 4.04 3.79 9.23
N LYS A 49 2.92 4.48 9.46
CA LYS A 49 2.67 5.22 10.70
C LYS A 49 2.20 4.32 11.86
N ALA A 50 1.40 3.29 11.55
CA ALA A 50 0.79 2.42 12.53
C ALA A 50 1.72 1.32 13.05
N PHE A 51 2.62 0.82 12.21
CA PHE A 51 3.56 -0.26 12.54
C PHE A 51 4.97 0.27 12.85
N SER A 52 5.77 -0.56 13.52
CA SER A 52 7.14 -0.24 13.94
C SER A 52 8.10 -1.40 13.68
N GLY A 53 9.42 -1.13 13.69
CA GLY A 53 10.44 -2.15 13.43
C GLY A 53 10.30 -2.79 12.05
N ASP A 54 10.50 -4.10 11.97
CA ASP A 54 10.48 -4.85 10.71
C ASP A 54 9.20 -4.68 9.88
N GLU A 55 8.06 -4.52 10.54
CA GLU A 55 6.77 -4.30 9.85
C GLU A 55 6.73 -2.95 9.15
N ARG A 56 7.27 -1.91 9.79
CA ARG A 56 7.41 -0.58 9.18
C ARG A 56 8.31 -0.62 7.96
N ASP A 57 9.42 -1.35 8.06
CA ASP A 57 10.39 -1.49 6.97
C ASP A 57 9.80 -2.26 5.78
N LYS A 58 9.01 -3.31 6.05
CA LYS A 58 8.25 -4.04 5.01
C LYS A 58 7.23 -3.14 4.32
N ALA A 59 6.43 -2.39 5.07
CA ALA A 59 5.45 -1.45 4.52
C ALA A 59 6.12 -0.39 3.62
N LYS A 60 7.25 0.15 4.07
CA LYS A 60 8.06 1.11 3.34
C LYS A 60 8.64 0.52 2.05
N ALA A 61 9.22 -0.68 2.12
CA ALA A 61 9.77 -1.35 0.94
C ALA A 61 8.69 -1.61 -0.12
N HIS A 62 7.49 -2.02 0.32
CA HIS A 62 6.34 -2.22 -0.57
C HIS A 62 5.90 -0.92 -1.24
N LEU A 63 5.75 0.16 -0.47
CA LEU A 63 5.39 1.47 -0.99
C LEU A 63 6.40 1.98 -2.03
N LEU A 64 7.70 1.81 -1.77
CA LEU A 64 8.74 2.17 -2.73
C LEU A 64 8.67 1.34 -4.01
N SER A 65 8.33 0.06 -3.92
CA SER A 65 8.08 -0.78 -5.10
C SER A 65 6.94 -0.23 -5.95
N LEU A 66 5.82 0.16 -5.32
CA LEU A 66 4.68 0.76 -6.02
C LEU A 66 5.02 2.12 -6.65
N PHE A 67 5.83 2.93 -5.98
CA PHE A 67 6.31 4.20 -6.54
C PHE A 67 7.11 4.03 -7.83
N ASN A 68 7.85 2.91 -7.99
CA ASN A 68 8.60 2.62 -9.21
C ASN A 68 7.69 2.24 -10.39
N LEU A 69 6.40 1.96 -10.15
CA LEU A 69 5.42 1.67 -11.20
C LEU A 69 4.78 2.93 -11.79
N VAL A 70 5.02 4.10 -11.19
CA VAL A 70 4.39 5.38 -11.57
C VAL A 70 5.47 6.35 -12.06
N ASP A 71 5.12 7.20 -13.03
CA ASP A 71 6.02 8.23 -13.52
C ASP A 71 6.49 9.14 -12.36
N PRO A 72 7.81 9.41 -12.21
CA PRO A 72 8.35 10.29 -11.17
C PRO A 72 7.74 11.68 -11.10
N SER A 73 7.19 12.19 -12.22
CA SER A 73 6.54 13.48 -12.35
C SER A 73 5.04 13.47 -12.05
N ASP A 74 4.44 12.30 -11.80
CA ASP A 74 3.04 12.18 -11.43
C ASP A 74 2.76 12.96 -10.12
N PRO A 75 1.81 13.92 -10.12
CA PRO A 75 1.50 14.70 -8.92
C PRO A 75 1.11 13.85 -7.71
N ARG A 76 0.49 12.69 -7.91
CA ARG A 76 0.10 11.75 -6.84
C ARG A 76 1.32 11.13 -6.19
N LEU A 77 2.32 10.76 -6.98
CA LEU A 77 3.59 10.21 -6.48
C LEU A 77 4.38 11.27 -5.70
N VAL A 78 4.47 12.51 -6.21
CA VAL A 78 5.14 13.62 -5.52
C VAL A 78 4.49 13.88 -4.16
N LYS A 79 3.16 13.93 -4.11
CA LYS A 79 2.38 14.08 -2.87
C LYS A 79 2.64 12.94 -1.90
N ALA A 80 2.59 11.68 -2.37
CA ALA A 80 2.81 10.50 -1.54
C ALA A 80 4.23 10.45 -0.95
N ARG A 81 5.26 10.85 -1.71
CA ARG A 81 6.64 10.96 -1.21
C ARG A 81 6.77 11.99 -0.09
N GLY A 82 6.11 13.15 -0.23
CA GLY A 82 6.05 14.16 0.82
C GLY A 82 5.38 13.62 2.09
N GLN A 83 4.25 12.96 1.94
CA GLN A 83 3.53 12.34 3.06
C GLN A 83 4.33 11.23 3.76
N LEU A 84 5.07 10.42 3.00
CA LEU A 84 5.97 9.40 3.56
C LEU A 84 7.11 10.06 4.36
N ALA A 85 7.72 11.12 3.84
CA ALA A 85 8.72 11.87 4.60
C ALA A 85 8.15 12.38 5.93
N SER A 86 6.98 13.04 5.90
CA SER A 86 6.28 13.49 7.11
C SER A 86 5.78 12.37 8.03
N ALA A 87 5.73 11.12 7.57
CA ALA A 87 5.40 9.97 8.41
C ALA A 87 6.62 9.45 9.19
N LEU A 88 7.83 9.75 8.71
CA LEU A 88 9.09 9.27 9.25
C LEU A 88 9.77 10.26 10.22
N PHE A 89 9.40 11.54 10.13
CA PHE A 89 9.83 12.61 11.03
C PHE A 89 8.73 12.97 12.02
#